data_AF-A0A917YEB6-F1
#
_entry.id   AF-A0A917YEB6-F1
#
_cell.length_a   1.000
_cell.length_b   1.000
_cell.length_c   1.000
_cell.angle_alpha   90.00
_cell.angle_beta   90.00
_cell.angle_gamma   90.00
#
_symmetry.space_group_name_H-M   'P 1'
#
loop_
_entity.id
_entity.type
_entity.pdbx_description
1 polymer ?
#
loop_
_entity_poly.entity_id
_entity_poly.type
_entity_poly.pdbx_seq_one_letter_code
_entity_poly.pdbx_strand_id
1 'polypeptide(L)'
;MQLRYSFRLYPNIAQRTALAQAFGCARVVFNDAVRAREDARKAGAAFPTAGELSKKLITRAKQTVERCWLAEVSVVVLQQALRDAEAA
;
A
#
# COMPACT_ATOMS: atom_id res chain seq x y z
N MET A 1 -13.44 -2.85 -31.99
CA MET A 1 -12.02 -3.24 -32.19
C MET A 1 -11.25 -2.92 -30.92
N GLN A 2 -10.78 -3.93 -30.16
CA GLN A 2 -9.95 -3.74 -28.97
C GLN A 2 -8.49 -3.69 -29.41
N LEU A 3 -7.89 -2.49 -29.42
CA LEU A 3 -6.47 -2.32 -29.73
C LEU A 3 -5.65 -2.58 -28.47
N ARG A 4 -4.72 -3.54 -28.52
CA ARG A 4 -3.73 -3.76 -27.46
C ARG A 4 -2.48 -2.97 -27.77
N TYR A 5 -2.14 -2.03 -26.91
CA TYR A 5 -0.90 -1.27 -26.99
C TYR A 5 0.14 -1.85 -26.04
N SER A 6 1.36 -2.03 -26.53
CA SER A 6 2.53 -2.39 -25.72
C SER A 6 3.46 -1.19 -25.64
N PHE A 7 3.79 -0.78 -24.42
CA PHE A 7 4.72 0.31 -24.17
C PHE A 7 5.90 -0.20 -23.35
N ARG A 8 7.10 0.25 -23.70
CA ARG A 8 8.30 0.04 -22.88
C ARG A 8 8.74 1.38 -22.30
N LEU A 9 8.89 1.41 -20.98
CA LEU A 9 9.34 2.59 -20.26
C LEU A 9 10.86 2.51 -20.04
N TYR A 10 11.54 3.64 -20.24
CA TYR A 10 12.96 3.82 -19.92
C TYR A 10 13.10 4.97 -18.90
N PRO A 11 12.74 4.72 -17.62
CA PRO A 11 12.75 5.77 -16.61
C PRO A 11 14.17 6.26 -16.35
N ASN A 12 14.37 7.55 -16.13
CA ASN A 12 15.64 8.11 -15.67
C ASN A 12 15.90 7.79 -14.18
N ILE A 13 17.03 8.25 -13.63
CA ILE A 13 17.41 7.95 -12.23
C ILE A 13 16.32 8.41 -11.24
N ALA A 14 15.84 9.65 -11.35
CA ALA A 14 14.84 10.21 -10.45
C ALA A 14 13.51 9.43 -10.52
N GLN A 15 13.07 9.06 -11.72
CA GLN A 15 11.87 8.27 -11.94
C GLN A 15 12.00 6.86 -11.34
N ARG A 16 13.15 6.21 -11.50
CA ARG A 16 13.41 4.89 -10.89
C ARG A 16 13.35 4.94 -9.37
N THR A 17 13.93 5.98 -8.76
CA THR A 17 13.86 6.19 -7.30
C THR A 17 12.42 6.39 -6.85
N ALA A 18 11.65 7.26 -7.52
CA ALA A 18 10.25 7.49 -7.18
C ALA A 18 9.39 6.22 -7.31
N LEU A 19 9.62 5.42 -8.35
CA LEU A 19 8.94 4.12 -8.53
C LEU A 19 9.32 3.13 -7.43
N ALA A 20 10.60 3.04 -7.07
CA ALA A 20 11.06 2.17 -5.99
C ALA A 20 10.44 2.56 -4.64
N GLN A 21 10.37 3.85 -4.33
CA GLN A 21 9.67 4.36 -3.15
C GLN A 21 8.18 4.00 -3.18
N ALA A 22 7.49 4.27 -4.29
CA ALA A 22 6.06 3.96 -4.44
C ALA A 22 5.77 2.47 -4.26
N PHE A 23 6.52 1.60 -4.93
CA PHE A 23 6.35 0.15 -4.83
C PHE A 23 6.73 -0.40 -3.45
N GLY A 24 7.79 0.12 -2.84
CA GLY A 24 8.18 -0.22 -1.48
C GLY A 24 7.10 0.14 -0.47
N CYS A 25 6.58 1.37 -0.53
CA CYS A 25 5.49 1.81 0.34
C CYS A 25 4.21 0.98 0.13
N ALA A 26 3.83 0.71 -1.12
CA ALA A 26 2.69 -0.13 -1.45
C ALA A 26 2.83 -1.53 -0.85
N ARG A 27 4.00 -2.16 -1.00
CA ARG A 27 4.28 -3.50 -0.48
C ARG A 27 4.15 -3.54 1.05
N VAL A 28 4.66 -2.52 1.74
CA VAL A 28 4.59 -2.45 3.19
C VAL A 28 3.15 -2.35 3.67
N VAL A 29 2.35 -1.44 3.09
CA VAL A 29 0.94 -1.28 3.45
C VAL A 29 0.12 -2.55 3.16
N PHE A 30 0.37 -3.20 2.02
CA PHE A 30 -0.25 -4.48 1.66
C PHE A 30 0.05 -5.55 2.73
N ASN A 31 1.33 -5.72 3.07
CA ASN A 31 1.76 -6.71 4.05
C ASN A 31 1.21 -6.43 5.44
N ASP A 32 1.16 -5.16 5.85
CA ASP A 32 0.59 -4.76 7.14
C ASP A 32 -0.92 -5.07 7.21
N ALA A 33 -1.65 -4.94 6.08
CA ALA A 33 -3.06 -5.31 6.00
C ALA A 33 -3.27 -6.82 6.10
N VAL A 34 -2.49 -7.62 5.36
CA VAL A 34 -2.51 -9.09 5.46
C VAL A 34 -2.22 -9.51 6.90
N ARG A 35 -1.18 -8.95 7.52
CA ARG A 35 -0.82 -9.24 8.91
C ARG A 35 -1.95 -8.89 9.88
N ALA A 36 -2.60 -7.74 9.73
CA ALA A 36 -3.71 -7.34 10.59
C ALA A 36 -4.89 -8.33 10.51
N ARG A 37 -5.20 -8.85 9.32
CA ARG A 37 -6.23 -9.87 9.11
C ARG A 37 -5.82 -11.21 9.71
N GLU A 38 -4.56 -11.62 9.55
CA GLU A 38 -4.04 -12.84 10.17
C GLU A 38 -4.08 -12.79 11.71
N ASP A 39 -3.71 -11.65 12.29
CA ASP A 39 -3.72 -11.44 13.73
C ASP A 39 -5.16 -11.51 14.27
N ALA A 40 -6.12 -10.87 13.59
CA ALA A 40 -7.54 -10.98 13.93
C ALA A 40 -8.05 -12.43 13.84
N ARG A 41 -7.66 -13.17 12.79
CA ARG A 41 -7.99 -14.59 12.63
C ARG A 41 -7.46 -15.42 13.80
N LYS A 42 -6.18 -15.24 14.16
CA LYS A 42 -5.54 -15.97 15.28
C LYS A 42 -6.20 -15.67 16.62
N ALA A 43 -6.69 -14.43 16.79
CA ALA A 43 -7.39 -14.00 17.99
C ALA A 43 -8.88 -14.41 18.03
N GLY A 44 -9.42 -15.02 16.97
CA GLY A 44 -10.87 -15.29 16.85
C GLY A 44 -11.73 -14.04 16.75
N ALA A 45 -11.14 -12.90 16.36
CA ALA A 45 -11.81 -11.62 16.24
C ALA A 45 -12.32 -11.39 14.82
N ALA A 46 -13.29 -10.47 14.69
CA ALA A 46 -13.71 -9.98 13.38
C ALA A 46 -12.54 -9.31 12.65
N PHE A 47 -12.52 -9.42 11.32
CA PHE A 47 -11.52 -8.73 10.52
C PHE A 47 -11.72 -7.21 10.60
N PRO A 48 -10.62 -6.43 10.68
CA PRO A 48 -10.71 -4.98 10.64
C PRO A 48 -11.33 -4.53 9.32
N THR A 49 -12.16 -3.50 9.40
CA THR A 49 -12.77 -2.87 8.23
C THR A 49 -11.74 -2.10 7.41
N ALA A 50 -12.03 -1.86 6.12
CA ALA A 50 -11.22 -1.02 5.23
C ALA A 50 -10.90 0.35 5.84
N GLY A 51 -11.90 0.97 6.51
CA GLY A 51 -11.75 2.26 7.17
C GLY A 51 -10.78 2.22 8.36
N GLU A 52 -10.84 1.16 9.17
CA GLU A 52 -9.93 0.94 10.29
C GLU A 52 -8.50 0.69 9.82
N LEU A 53 -8.33 -0.13 8.78
CA LEU A 53 -7.03 -0.40 8.16
C LEU A 53 -6.44 0.87 7.55
N SER A 54 -7.22 1.64 6.79
CA SER A 54 -6.78 2.93 6.22
C SER A 54 -6.33 3.91 7.30
N LYS A 55 -7.15 4.08 8.36
CA LYS A 55 -6.81 4.96 9.47
C LYS A 55 -5.54 4.53 10.21
N LYS A 56 -5.39 3.23 10.48
CA LYS A 56 -4.27 2.68 11.27
C LYS A 56 -2.98 2.61 10.44
N LEU A 57 -3.04 2.03 9.25
CA LEU A 57 -1.87 1.67 8.45
C LEU A 57 -1.39 2.79 7.51
N ILE A 58 -2.23 3.82 7.29
CA ILE A 58 -1.88 4.96 6.45
C ILE A 58 -1.90 6.25 7.27
N THR A 59 -3.07 6.70 7.72
CA THR A 59 -3.22 8.04 8.32
C THR A 59 -2.41 8.20 9.60
N ARG A 60 -2.53 7.25 10.53
CA ARG A 60 -1.78 7.28 11.79
C ARG A 60 -0.33 6.87 11.59
N ALA A 61 -0.07 5.86 10.75
CA ALA A 61 1.30 5.40 10.48
C ALA A 61 2.20 6.53 9.95
N LYS A 62 1.73 7.33 8.99
CA LYS A 62 2.51 8.47 8.44
C LYS A 62 2.89 9.53 9.48
N GLN A 63 2.22 9.56 10.63
CA GLN A 63 2.48 10.52 11.69
C GLN A 63 3.56 10.04 12.68
N THR A 64 3.99 8.77 12.59
CA THR A 64 5.05 8.23 13.46
C THR A 64 6.41 8.39 12.81
N VAL A 65 7.47 8.51 13.61
CA VAL A 65 8.84 8.69 13.12
C VAL A 65 9.31 7.48 12.30
N GLU A 66 8.88 6.28 12.68
CA GLU A 66 9.27 5.03 12.04
C GLU A 66 8.61 4.84 10.66
N ARG A 67 7.52 5.56 10.39
CA ARG A 67 6.66 5.34 9.22
C ARG A 67 6.33 6.63 8.47
N CYS A 68 6.95 7.75 8.82
CA CYS A 68 6.74 9.06 8.16
C CYS A 68 7.08 9.03 6.67
N TRP A 69 8.03 8.19 6.25
CA TRP A 69 8.42 7.97 4.86
C TRP A 69 7.27 7.48 3.95
N LEU A 70 6.20 6.89 4.53
CA LEU A 70 4.97 6.59 3.77
C LEU A 70 4.30 7.87 3.24
N ALA A 71 4.60 9.05 3.80
CA ALA A 71 4.11 10.34 3.32
C ALA A 71 4.87 10.86 2.09
N GLU A 72 6.01 10.28 1.74
CA GLU A 72 6.83 10.70 0.59
C GLU A 72 6.25 10.27 -0.76
N VAL A 73 5.23 9.39 -0.74
CA VAL A 73 4.54 8.91 -1.95
C VAL A 73 3.07 9.32 -1.94
N SER A 74 2.47 9.33 -3.13
CA SER A 74 1.04 9.58 -3.28
C SER A 74 0.22 8.65 -2.40
N VAL A 75 -0.71 9.23 -1.62
CA VAL A 75 -1.61 8.47 -0.75
C VAL A 75 -2.46 7.47 -1.55
N VAL A 76 -2.73 7.75 -2.82
CA VAL A 76 -3.49 6.87 -3.71
C VAL A 76 -2.81 5.50 -3.86
N VAL A 77 -1.46 5.46 -3.91
CA VAL A 77 -0.70 4.21 -4.00
C VAL A 77 -0.97 3.32 -2.77
N LEU A 78 -1.04 3.93 -1.58
CA LEU A 78 -1.26 3.20 -0.33
C LEU A 78 -2.70 2.74 -0.18
N GLN A 79 -3.65 3.61 -0.54
CA GLN A 79 -5.07 3.27 -0.56
C GLN A 79 -5.37 2.16 -1.58
N GLN A 80 -4.68 2.15 -2.72
CA GLN A 80 -4.81 1.07 -3.69
C GLN A 80 -4.21 -0.23 -3.16
N ALA A 81 -3.03 -0.19 -2.54
CA ALA A 81 -2.43 -1.37 -1.92
C ALA A 81 -3.34 -2.03 -0.87
N LEU A 82 -4.09 -1.25 -0.08
CA LEU A 82 -5.09 -1.81 0.84
C LEU A 82 -6.24 -2.51 0.09
N ARG A 83 -6.77 -1.88 -0.97
CA ARG A 83 -7.84 -2.48 -1.78
C ARG A 83 -7.37 -3.76 -2.48
N ASP A 84 -6.15 -3.77 -2.98
CA ASP A 84 -5.55 -4.95 -3.59
C ASP A 84 -5.39 -6.09 -2.57
N ALA A 85 -5.07 -5.77 -1.31
CA ALA A 85 -5.00 -6.75 -0.22
C ALA A 85 -6.37 -7.28 0.23
N GLU A 86 -7.45 -6.53 0.03
CA GLU A 86 -8.82 -6.99 0.28
C GLU A 86 -9.33 -7.93 -0.82
N ALA A 87 -8.89 -7.72 -2.06
CA ALA A 87 -9.29 -8.52 -3.22
C ALA A 87 -8.47 -9.82 -3.40
N ALA A 88 -7.37 -9.98 -2.66
CA ALA A 88 -6.51 -11.17 -2.65
C ALA A 88 -7.00 -12.23 -1.64
#